data_AF-A0A117RF94-F1
#
_entry.id   AF-A0A117RF94-F1
#
_cell.length_a   1.000
_cell.length_b   1.000
_cell.length_c   1.000
_cell.angle_alpha   90.00
_cell.angle_beta   90.00
_cell.angle_gamma   90.00
#
_symmetry.space_group_name_H-M   'P 1'
#
loop_
_entity.id
_entity.type
_entity.pdbx_description
1 polymer ?
#
loop_
_entity_poly.entity_id
_entity_poly.type
_entity_poly.pdbx_seq_one_letter_code
_entity_poly.pdbx_strand_id
1 'polypeptide(L)'
;MPAELRHPLAVHFMLPGQRPYLGTLHELPDAVLAADLAQGLISATHPVGPIRTYGEARHAVRCARHFARHLSATGFRGGLSHLAPAQVTQYWLASGFTFERHSRIMLNGYRTNGGQLHASIQAHLDGRSVNRMRESTPNRPYSEAEWRRLDEATNATITTAWRDHRSILEAADRGADPAAHGITFDNLAWMVHRIGPLTAKAIRSMILAAPATAEKTIAVIRSGFYPTAPVALAYNLRLAMLTGIVPDGIDALTCTNLTRTSPSTALLSYIKGRTGRESLNINGPAVRLLDQWLKHSAPLREHAADAADDMWIHYSGRHDLSSSPRTPWWRTRWAQETGLLDDHRQPLVPHSGRIRATYHHRRDRSAWTGRTTIDPNHTPTVEGDHYLSHHTPAQVDAIEGIIEDAQRDIRRKAEPPVVVTHQDTARFAADFPHLAKENGLDADALKRLLTGEQDVFLASCVNPYNSPHAPAETLCPARPWVCLLCPLAVFAPRHLPNLLRLKKYFSDQARNMTTPQFLAVFGPYVDRLDADVLPRFSSAAIRVATDTAFAPLHPEEAP
;
A
#
# COMPACT_ATOMS: atom_id res chain seq x y z
N MET A 1 36.75 3.91 -8.72
CA MET A 1 36.20 4.46 -7.45
C MET A 1 34.84 5.06 -7.73
N PRO A 2 33.89 5.01 -6.78
CA PRO A 2 32.50 5.42 -7.01
C PRO A 2 32.29 6.94 -7.08
N ALA A 3 33.27 7.71 -6.61
CA ALA A 3 33.43 9.13 -6.91
C ALA A 3 34.92 9.48 -6.99
N GLU A 4 35.27 10.48 -7.80
CA GLU A 4 36.65 10.97 -7.97
C GLU A 4 36.67 12.47 -8.26
N LEU A 5 37.80 13.12 -7.97
CA LEU A 5 38.03 14.52 -8.36
C LEU A 5 38.41 14.62 -9.84
N ARG A 6 37.90 15.66 -10.49
CA ARG A 6 38.28 16.06 -11.85
C ARG A 6 38.67 17.54 -11.90
N HIS A 7 39.48 17.89 -12.89
CA HIS A 7 39.88 19.27 -13.18
C HIS A 7 39.04 19.84 -14.35
N PRO A 8 38.55 21.09 -14.27
CA PRO A 8 38.57 22.01 -13.12
C PRO A 8 37.71 21.47 -11.97
N LEU A 9 37.97 21.90 -10.72
CA LEU A 9 37.44 21.30 -9.48
C LEU A 9 35.97 20.85 -9.61
N ALA A 10 35.81 19.54 -9.73
CA ALA A 10 34.53 18.87 -9.85
C ALA A 10 34.58 17.47 -9.23
N VAL A 11 33.43 16.97 -8.77
CA VAL A 11 33.28 15.60 -8.30
C VAL A 11 32.55 14.80 -9.39
N HIS A 12 33.20 13.76 -9.90
CA HIS A 12 32.63 12.84 -10.86
C HIS A 12 32.08 11.61 -10.14
N PHE A 13 30.75 11.47 -10.12
CA PHE A 13 30.03 10.38 -9.45
C PHE A 13 29.74 9.25 -10.44
N MET A 14 30.18 8.04 -10.10
CA MET A 14 29.99 6.79 -10.84
C MET A 14 29.23 5.78 -9.96
N LEU A 15 27.91 5.96 -9.88
CA LEU A 15 27.04 5.15 -9.02
C LEU A 15 26.54 3.89 -9.75
N PRO A 16 26.50 2.71 -9.11
CA PRO A 16 26.10 1.46 -9.76
C PRO A 16 24.70 1.54 -10.40
N GLY A 17 24.60 1.18 -11.68
CA GLY A 17 23.32 1.17 -12.42
C GLY A 17 22.71 2.56 -12.62
N GLN A 18 23.52 3.62 -12.58
CA GLN A 18 23.08 5.00 -12.78
C GLN A 18 23.97 5.69 -13.81
N ARG A 19 23.42 6.65 -14.56
CA ARG A 19 24.23 7.52 -15.43
C ARG A 19 25.26 8.32 -14.60
N PRO A 20 26.47 8.57 -15.12
CA PRO A 20 27.46 9.41 -14.45
C PRO A 20 26.93 10.83 -14.20
N TYR A 21 27.40 11.45 -13.12
CA TYR A 21 27.10 12.85 -12.81
C TYR A 21 28.38 13.62 -12.50
N LEU A 22 28.54 14.78 -13.14
CA LEU A 22 29.66 15.68 -12.89
C LEU A 22 29.17 16.92 -12.13
N GLY A 23 29.59 17.06 -10.87
CA GLY A 23 29.24 18.19 -10.02
C GLY A 23 30.36 19.22 -9.95
N THR A 24 30.17 20.40 -10.54
CA THR A 24 31.17 21.48 -10.55
C THR A 24 31.20 22.25 -9.23
N LEU A 25 32.40 22.59 -8.77
CA LEU A 25 32.65 23.39 -7.57
C LEU A 25 33.73 24.48 -7.78
N HIS A 26 34.38 24.53 -8.95
CA HIS A 26 35.46 25.48 -9.26
C HIS A 26 35.01 26.95 -9.28
N GLU A 27 33.72 27.21 -9.43
CA GLU A 27 33.12 28.55 -9.44
C GLU A 27 32.71 29.04 -8.04
N LEU A 28 33.13 28.35 -6.97
CA LEU A 28 32.83 28.76 -5.60
C LEU A 28 33.81 29.86 -5.11
N PRO A 29 33.35 30.76 -4.21
CA PRO A 29 34.13 31.95 -3.83
C PRO A 29 35.44 31.66 -3.08
N ASP A 30 35.50 30.54 -2.36
CA ASP A 30 36.66 30.12 -1.59
C ASP A 30 37.13 28.75 -2.08
N ALA A 31 38.30 28.70 -2.71
CA ALA A 31 38.83 27.49 -3.33
C ALA A 31 39.24 26.42 -2.29
N VAL A 32 39.67 26.85 -1.09
CA VAL A 32 40.05 25.93 0.00
C VAL A 32 38.80 25.25 0.54
N LEU A 33 37.77 26.04 0.84
CA LEU A 33 36.47 25.50 1.24
C LEU A 33 35.91 24.58 0.16
N ALA A 34 35.93 24.98 -1.11
CA ALA A 34 35.42 24.18 -2.22
C ALA A 34 36.12 22.81 -2.31
N ALA A 35 37.43 22.75 -2.10
CA ALA A 35 38.20 21.51 -2.08
C ALA A 35 37.81 20.61 -0.89
N ASP A 36 37.69 21.16 0.31
CA ASP A 36 37.26 20.42 1.50
C ASP A 36 35.84 19.84 1.35
N LEU A 37 34.92 20.62 0.77
CA LEU A 37 33.55 20.17 0.46
C LEU A 37 33.57 19.03 -0.57
N ALA A 38 34.41 19.13 -1.60
CA ALA A 38 34.57 18.08 -2.61
C ALA A 38 35.07 16.76 -1.99
N GLN A 39 36.04 16.83 -1.07
CA GLN A 39 36.53 15.66 -0.32
C GLN A 39 35.42 15.04 0.55
N GLY A 40 34.61 15.88 1.19
CA GLY A 40 33.45 15.44 1.95
C GLY A 40 32.42 14.71 1.10
N LEU A 41 32.13 15.20 -0.11
CA LEU A 41 31.20 14.58 -1.05
C LEU A 41 31.71 13.22 -1.57
N ILE A 42 33.01 13.11 -1.91
CA ILE A 42 33.61 11.85 -2.36
C ILE A 42 33.49 10.79 -1.27
N SER A 43 33.89 11.14 -0.05
CA SER A 43 33.85 10.24 1.11
C SER A 43 32.43 9.84 1.51
N ALA A 44 31.45 10.71 1.23
CA ALA A 44 30.04 10.44 1.44
C ALA A 44 29.36 9.64 0.31
N THR A 45 30.09 9.20 -0.72
CA THR A 45 29.54 8.40 -1.83
C THR A 45 29.59 6.89 -1.51
N HIS A 46 28.58 6.12 -1.95
CA HIS A 46 28.56 4.65 -1.93
C HIS A 46 29.93 4.06 -2.29
N PRO A 47 30.44 2.96 -1.70
CA PRO A 47 29.73 1.94 -0.92
C PRO A 47 29.50 2.29 0.55
N VAL A 48 30.31 3.18 1.11
CA VAL A 48 30.27 3.45 2.55
C VAL A 48 29.34 4.62 2.89
N GLY A 49 29.16 5.56 1.97
CA GLY A 49 28.44 6.80 2.23
C GLY A 49 26.94 6.83 1.84
N PRO A 50 26.21 7.85 2.32
CA PRO A 50 24.76 8.00 2.10
C PRO A 50 24.38 8.49 0.69
N ILE A 51 25.32 8.98 -0.12
CA ILE A 51 25.06 9.40 -1.51
C ILE A 51 25.06 8.15 -2.40
N ARG A 52 23.86 7.67 -2.73
CA ARG A 52 23.64 6.39 -3.44
C ARG A 52 22.97 6.52 -4.81
N THR A 53 22.38 7.67 -5.13
CA THR A 53 21.64 7.88 -6.38
C THR A 53 22.10 9.13 -7.12
N TYR A 54 21.85 9.18 -8.43
CA TYR A 54 22.06 10.38 -9.24
C TYR A 54 21.37 11.61 -8.64
N GLY A 55 20.14 11.44 -8.13
CA GLY A 55 19.36 12.51 -7.51
C GLY A 55 19.98 13.03 -6.22
N GLU A 56 20.46 12.13 -5.34
CA GLU A 56 21.16 12.51 -4.10
C GLU A 56 22.49 13.19 -4.41
N ALA A 57 23.26 12.72 -5.40
CA ALA A 57 24.51 13.35 -5.80
C ALA A 57 24.29 14.78 -6.31
N ARG A 58 23.29 14.98 -7.17
CA ARG A 58 22.88 16.31 -7.64
C ARG A 58 22.43 17.22 -6.50
N HIS A 59 21.67 16.69 -5.54
CA HIS A 59 21.24 17.44 -4.37
C HIS A 59 22.40 17.80 -3.44
N ALA A 60 23.32 16.88 -3.19
CA ALA A 60 24.49 17.09 -2.35
C ALA A 60 25.39 18.19 -2.93
N VAL A 61 25.68 18.15 -4.23
CA VAL A 61 26.45 19.21 -4.91
C VAL A 61 25.72 20.55 -4.85
N ARG A 62 24.40 20.58 -5.08
CA ARG A 62 23.60 21.82 -4.95
C ARG A 62 23.70 22.41 -3.54
N CYS A 63 23.58 21.56 -2.52
CA CYS A 63 23.65 21.99 -1.13
C CYS A 63 25.06 22.44 -0.73
N ALA A 64 26.11 21.77 -1.21
CA ALA A 64 27.50 22.16 -1.01
C ALA A 64 27.76 23.58 -1.54
N ARG A 65 27.28 23.87 -2.75
CA ARG A 65 27.39 25.20 -3.36
C ARG A 65 26.65 26.27 -2.57
N HIS A 66 25.45 25.94 -2.10
CA HIS A 66 24.66 26.84 -1.27
C HIS A 66 25.36 27.13 0.07
N PHE A 67 25.91 26.10 0.71
CA PHE A 67 26.65 26.24 1.96
C PHE A 67 27.88 27.13 1.80
N ALA A 68 28.71 26.88 0.78
CA ALA A 68 29.89 27.70 0.50
C ALA A 68 29.54 29.17 0.22
N ARG A 69 28.48 29.42 -0.57
CA ARG A 69 28.02 30.78 -0.86
C ARG A 69 27.46 31.49 0.37
N HIS A 70 26.72 30.77 1.22
CA HIS A 70 26.22 31.31 2.47
C HIS A 70 27.36 31.74 3.40
N LEU A 71 28.35 30.87 3.60
CA LEU A 71 29.53 31.19 4.41
C LEU A 71 30.32 32.37 3.82
N SER A 72 30.53 32.39 2.51
CA SER A 72 31.20 33.51 1.85
C SER A 72 30.44 34.84 2.04
N ALA A 73 29.11 34.80 2.01
CA ALA A 73 28.25 35.98 2.21
C ALA A 73 28.28 36.50 3.65
N THR A 74 28.56 35.64 4.63
CA THR A 74 28.78 36.04 6.04
C THR A 74 30.23 36.41 6.34
N GLY A 75 31.09 36.53 5.31
CA GLY A 75 32.48 36.97 5.43
C GLY A 75 33.48 35.86 5.79
N PHE A 76 33.05 34.59 5.86
CA PHE A 76 33.96 33.47 6.13
C PHE A 76 34.98 33.27 5.00
N ARG A 77 36.21 32.91 5.38
CA ARG A 77 37.32 32.54 4.49
C ARG A 77 38.09 31.37 5.11
N GLY A 78 38.63 30.50 4.26
CA GLY A 78 39.41 29.33 4.64
C GLY A 78 38.65 28.00 4.52
N GLY A 79 39.32 26.91 4.88
CA GLY A 79 38.77 25.55 4.84
C GLY A 79 37.83 25.20 5.99
N LEU A 80 37.24 24.00 5.93
CA LEU A 80 36.32 23.46 6.94
C LEU A 80 36.94 23.37 8.34
N SER A 81 38.28 23.28 8.44
CA SER A 81 39.00 23.29 9.72
C SER A 81 38.91 24.60 10.50
N HIS A 82 38.63 25.73 9.82
CA HIS A 82 38.48 27.05 10.46
C HIS A 82 37.02 27.40 10.77
N LEU A 83 36.10 26.50 10.47
CA LEU A 83 34.67 26.75 10.60
C LEU A 83 34.27 26.84 12.08
N ALA A 84 33.60 27.93 12.46
CA ALA A 84 33.11 28.12 13.81
C ALA A 84 31.74 27.44 14.02
N PRO A 85 31.43 26.90 15.23
CA PRO A 85 30.13 26.30 15.53
C PRO A 85 28.94 27.22 15.25
N ALA A 86 29.09 28.52 15.55
CA ALA A 86 28.05 29.52 15.31
C ALA A 86 27.65 29.63 13.82
N GLN A 87 28.61 29.51 12.91
CA GLN A 87 28.36 29.62 11.47
C GLN A 87 27.56 28.42 10.95
N VAL A 88 27.85 27.21 11.46
CA VAL A 88 27.10 25.98 11.12
C VAL A 88 25.68 26.06 11.66
N THR A 89 25.51 26.46 12.92
CA THR A 89 24.20 26.57 13.56
C THR A 89 23.34 27.64 12.90
N GLN A 90 23.92 28.82 12.59
CA GLN A 90 23.24 29.88 11.85
C GLN A 90 22.78 29.40 10.47
N TYR A 91 23.65 28.68 9.75
CA TYR A 91 23.29 28.09 8.46
C TYR A 91 22.12 27.12 8.57
N TRP A 92 22.13 26.22 9.56
CA TRP A 92 21.05 25.26 9.77
C TRP A 92 19.74 25.94 10.15
N LEU A 93 19.76 26.93 11.04
CA LEU A 93 18.57 27.71 11.39
C LEU A 93 17.97 28.45 10.19
N ALA A 94 18.79 28.88 9.23
CA ALA A 94 18.34 29.67 8.07
C ALA A 94 17.93 28.83 6.85
N SER A 95 18.42 27.58 6.71
CA SER A 95 18.37 26.87 5.42
C SER A 95 17.37 25.70 5.36
N GLY A 96 16.80 25.28 6.49
CA GLY A 96 15.81 24.19 6.51
C GLY A 96 16.39 22.77 6.36
N PHE A 97 15.52 21.76 6.50
CA PHE A 97 15.90 20.34 6.65
C PHE A 97 16.82 19.79 5.56
N THR A 98 16.50 20.02 4.28
CA THR A 98 17.25 19.46 3.16
C THR A 98 18.71 19.95 3.14
N PHE A 99 18.92 21.23 3.41
CA PHE A 99 20.24 21.84 3.41
C PHE A 99 21.05 21.46 4.65
N GLU A 100 20.41 21.38 5.81
CA GLU A 100 21.02 20.81 7.01
C GLU A 100 21.44 19.35 6.79
N ARG A 101 20.56 18.49 6.28
CA ARG A 101 20.88 17.08 6.02
C ARG A 101 22.12 16.92 5.14
N HIS A 102 22.18 17.62 4.01
CA HIS A 102 23.29 17.46 3.06
C HIS A 102 24.59 18.12 3.54
N SER A 103 24.52 19.24 4.27
CA SER A 103 25.71 19.81 4.91
C SER A 103 26.27 18.87 5.98
N ARG A 104 25.42 18.24 6.81
CA ARG A 104 25.85 17.21 7.78
C ARG A 104 26.52 16.02 7.10
N ILE A 105 25.96 15.52 5.99
CA ILE A 105 26.55 14.42 5.20
C ILE A 105 27.96 14.77 4.75
N MET A 106 28.14 15.96 4.16
CA MET A 106 29.41 16.41 3.62
C MET A 106 30.45 16.68 4.72
N LEU A 107 30.05 17.29 5.84
CA LEU A 107 30.93 17.52 7.00
C LEU A 107 31.36 16.19 7.64
N ASN A 108 30.46 15.21 7.77
CA ASN A 108 30.81 13.87 8.23
C ASN A 108 31.73 13.14 7.26
N GLY A 109 31.51 13.29 5.94
CA GLY A 109 32.40 12.77 4.92
C GLY A 109 33.81 13.35 5.05
N TYR A 110 33.92 14.66 5.26
CA TYR A 110 35.21 15.34 5.47
C TYR A 110 35.92 14.82 6.72
N ARG A 111 35.20 14.70 7.84
CA ARG A 111 35.70 14.09 9.09
C ARG A 111 36.22 12.66 8.87
N THR A 112 35.47 11.85 8.13
CA THR A 112 35.82 10.43 7.87
C THR A 112 37.09 10.30 7.04
N ASN A 113 37.37 11.28 6.18
CA ASN A 113 38.58 11.33 5.35
C ASN A 113 39.80 11.93 6.07
N GLY A 114 39.75 12.03 7.41
CA GLY A 114 40.82 12.61 8.23
C GLY A 114 40.81 14.14 8.36
N GLY A 115 39.80 14.81 7.79
CA GLY A 115 39.62 16.25 7.94
C GLY A 115 39.28 16.64 9.39
N GLN A 116 39.84 17.76 9.85
CA GLN A 116 39.62 18.25 11.22
C GLN A 116 38.46 19.25 11.25
N LEU A 117 37.52 19.06 12.17
CA LEU A 117 36.42 19.99 12.46
C LEU A 117 36.48 20.41 13.92
N HIS A 118 36.04 21.63 14.23
CA HIS A 118 35.91 22.10 15.62
C HIS A 118 35.09 21.11 16.47
N ALA A 119 35.54 20.80 17.69
CA ALA A 119 34.93 19.76 18.53
C ALA A 119 33.41 19.94 18.74
N SER A 120 32.95 21.18 18.95
CA SER A 120 31.51 21.47 19.09
C SER A 120 30.71 21.23 17.80
N ILE A 121 31.32 21.39 16.61
CA ILE A 121 30.66 21.02 15.34
C ILE A 121 30.47 19.51 15.31
N GLN A 122 31.46 18.73 15.74
CA GLN A 122 31.34 17.27 15.81
C GLN A 122 30.21 16.85 16.76
N ALA A 123 30.13 17.44 17.95
CA ALA A 123 29.03 17.19 18.89
C ALA A 123 27.66 17.55 18.29
N HIS A 124 27.57 18.64 17.50
CA HIS A 124 26.37 18.99 16.77
C HIS A 124 26.02 18.00 15.65
N LEU A 125 27.02 17.47 14.94
CA LEU A 125 26.84 16.46 13.89
C LEU A 125 26.31 15.14 14.45
N ASP A 126 26.81 14.73 15.61
CA ASP A 126 26.42 13.49 16.31
C ASP A 126 25.07 13.65 17.06
N GLY A 127 24.65 14.89 17.32
CA GLY A 127 23.38 15.25 17.94
C GLY A 127 22.16 15.30 16.99
N ARG A 128 21.01 15.69 17.54
CA ARG A 128 19.75 15.82 16.79
C ARG A 128 19.83 16.96 15.76
N SER A 129 19.12 16.78 14.64
CA SER A 129 18.96 17.85 13.64
C SER A 129 18.13 19.01 14.19
N VAL A 130 18.51 20.23 13.84
CA VAL A 130 17.83 21.47 14.21
C VAL A 130 16.48 21.55 13.50
N ASN A 131 16.48 21.26 12.20
CA ASN A 131 15.27 21.19 11.40
C ASN A 131 14.72 19.77 11.43
N ARG A 132 13.41 19.65 11.68
CA ARG A 132 12.69 18.38 11.54
C ARG A 132 12.27 18.19 10.10
N MET A 133 12.34 16.94 9.63
CA MET A 133 11.71 16.56 8.37
C MET A 133 10.21 16.74 8.54
N ARG A 134 9.59 17.54 7.67
CA ARG A 134 8.13 17.57 7.60
C ARG A 134 7.67 16.21 7.08
N GLU A 135 6.76 15.57 7.80
CA GLU A 135 6.17 14.30 7.35
C GLU A 135 5.55 14.50 5.97
N SER A 136 5.85 13.60 5.04
CA SER A 136 5.25 13.66 3.71
C SER A 136 3.77 13.32 3.84
N THR A 137 2.90 14.18 3.30
CA THR A 137 1.49 13.85 3.17
C THR A 137 1.33 12.59 2.31
N PRO A 138 0.69 11.52 2.81
CA PRO A 138 0.44 10.33 2.02
C PRO A 138 -0.33 10.66 0.74
N ASN A 139 -0.04 9.93 -0.34
CA ASN A 139 -0.80 10.10 -1.58
C ASN A 139 -2.21 9.57 -1.37
N ARG A 140 -3.23 10.40 -1.64
CA ARG A 140 -4.62 9.95 -1.60
C ARG A 140 -4.87 8.88 -2.68
N PRO A 141 -5.41 7.71 -2.34
CA PRO A 141 -5.82 6.71 -3.32
C PRO A 141 -6.77 7.29 -4.38
N TYR A 142 -6.82 6.64 -5.55
CA TYR A 142 -7.89 6.85 -6.52
C TYR A 142 -9.21 6.34 -5.95
N SER A 143 -10.31 6.99 -6.31
CA SER A 143 -11.62 6.42 -6.09
C SER A 143 -11.79 5.13 -6.89
N GLU A 144 -12.79 4.32 -6.55
CA GLU A 144 -13.07 3.09 -7.30
C GLU A 144 -13.38 3.39 -8.78
N ALA A 145 -14.13 4.46 -9.03
CA ALA A 145 -14.52 4.87 -10.37
C ALA A 145 -13.34 5.42 -11.18
N GLU A 146 -12.51 6.28 -10.58
CA GLU A 146 -11.26 6.76 -11.20
C GLU A 146 -10.33 5.59 -11.56
N TRP A 147 -10.16 4.64 -10.63
CA TRP A 147 -9.31 3.49 -10.85
C TRP A 147 -9.82 2.61 -12.00
N ARG A 148 -11.13 2.38 -12.06
CA ARG A 148 -11.76 1.59 -13.12
C ARG A 148 -11.57 2.25 -14.48
N ARG A 149 -11.80 3.57 -14.59
CA ARG A 149 -11.55 4.33 -15.83
C ARG A 149 -10.09 4.28 -16.26
N LEU A 150 -9.16 4.36 -15.30
CA LEU A 150 -7.72 4.22 -15.58
C LEU A 150 -7.38 2.79 -16.08
N ASP A 151 -7.96 1.77 -15.47
CA ASP A 151 -7.76 0.36 -15.87
C ASP A 151 -8.29 0.13 -17.29
N GLU A 152 -9.50 0.59 -17.57
CA GLU A 152 -10.14 0.52 -18.89
C GLU A 152 -9.33 1.28 -19.94
N ALA A 153 -8.87 2.50 -19.65
CA ALA A 153 -8.09 3.31 -20.59
C ALA A 153 -6.74 2.66 -20.93
N THR A 154 -6.03 2.13 -19.93
CA THR A 154 -4.77 1.39 -20.17
C THR A 154 -5.03 0.13 -20.98
N ASN A 155 -6.06 -0.65 -20.63
CA ASN A 155 -6.42 -1.88 -21.32
C ASN A 155 -6.86 -1.64 -22.77
N ALA A 156 -7.65 -0.60 -23.02
CA ALA A 156 -8.09 -0.21 -24.36
C ALA A 156 -6.90 0.20 -25.23
N THR A 157 -5.99 1.02 -24.71
CA THR A 157 -4.76 1.43 -25.41
C THR A 157 -3.92 0.20 -25.81
N ILE A 158 -3.70 -0.71 -24.86
CA ILE A 158 -2.92 -1.94 -25.07
C ILE A 158 -3.58 -2.86 -26.10
N THR A 159 -4.89 -3.07 -25.96
CA THR A 159 -5.66 -3.99 -26.82
C THR A 159 -5.67 -3.51 -28.27
N THR A 160 -5.91 -2.22 -28.48
CA THR A 160 -5.90 -1.62 -29.82
C THR A 160 -4.51 -1.73 -30.45
N ALA A 161 -3.47 -1.27 -29.74
CA ALA A 161 -2.11 -1.33 -30.27
C ALA A 161 -1.64 -2.75 -30.56
N TRP A 162 -1.99 -3.73 -29.72
CA TRP A 162 -1.66 -5.13 -29.95
C TRP A 162 -2.39 -5.73 -31.16
N ARG A 163 -3.66 -5.35 -31.38
CA ARG A 163 -4.41 -5.75 -32.58
C ARG A 163 -3.75 -5.19 -33.84
N ASP A 164 -3.40 -3.90 -33.82
CA ASP A 164 -2.76 -3.23 -34.95
C ASP A 164 -1.41 -3.89 -35.25
N HIS A 165 -0.58 -4.11 -34.23
CA HIS A 165 0.70 -4.81 -34.36
C HIS A 165 0.59 -6.17 -35.05
N ARG A 166 -0.35 -7.01 -34.61
CA ARG A 166 -0.59 -8.31 -35.25
C ARG A 166 -1.01 -8.19 -36.70
N SER A 167 -1.93 -7.28 -37.00
CA SER A 167 -2.41 -7.04 -38.36
C SER A 167 -1.28 -6.58 -39.29
N ILE A 168 -0.40 -5.70 -38.81
CA ILE A 168 0.75 -5.22 -39.60
C ILE A 168 1.80 -6.32 -39.78
N LEU A 169 2.04 -7.17 -38.77
CA LEU A 169 2.94 -8.33 -38.93
C LEU A 169 2.45 -9.28 -40.03
N GLU A 170 1.16 -9.63 -39.99
CA GLU A 170 0.54 -10.47 -41.02
C GLU A 170 0.61 -9.81 -42.41
N ALA A 171 0.54 -8.49 -42.50
CA ALA A 171 0.73 -7.74 -43.76
C ALA A 171 2.18 -7.77 -44.25
N ALA A 172 3.15 -7.65 -43.35
CA ALA A 172 4.57 -7.73 -43.69
C ALA A 172 4.95 -9.13 -44.19
N ASP A 173 4.38 -10.19 -43.61
CA ASP A 173 4.61 -11.58 -44.04
C ASP A 173 4.12 -11.87 -45.47
N ARG A 174 3.05 -11.18 -45.90
CA ARG A 174 2.52 -11.27 -47.27
C ARG A 174 3.24 -10.36 -48.26
N GLY A 175 3.97 -9.37 -47.77
CA GLY A 175 4.61 -8.35 -48.60
C GLY A 175 5.93 -8.80 -49.23
N ALA A 176 6.38 -8.02 -50.20
CA ALA A 176 7.67 -8.15 -50.87
C ALA A 176 8.31 -6.78 -51.09
N ASP A 177 9.49 -6.75 -51.72
CA ASP A 177 10.21 -5.50 -52.00
C ASP A 177 9.35 -4.53 -52.83
N PRO A 178 8.99 -3.33 -52.30
CA PRO A 178 8.16 -2.37 -53.03
C PRO A 178 8.82 -1.82 -54.30
N ALA A 179 10.15 -1.91 -54.44
CA ALA A 179 10.84 -1.52 -55.67
C ALA A 179 10.56 -2.48 -56.83
N ALA A 180 10.39 -3.77 -56.54
CA ALA A 180 10.12 -4.80 -57.55
C ALA A 180 8.61 -5.13 -57.70
N HIS A 181 7.85 -5.01 -56.61
CA HIS A 181 6.46 -5.46 -56.53
C HIS A 181 5.44 -4.32 -56.35
N GLY A 182 5.89 -3.08 -56.44
CA GLY A 182 5.05 -1.89 -56.38
C GLY A 182 4.69 -1.44 -54.96
N ILE A 183 4.12 -0.24 -54.85
CA ILE A 183 3.83 0.43 -53.59
C ILE A 183 2.44 0.02 -53.10
N THR A 184 2.37 -1.09 -52.36
CA THR A 184 1.17 -1.58 -51.67
C THR A 184 1.35 -1.50 -50.17
N PHE A 185 0.25 -1.66 -49.41
CA PHE A 185 0.32 -1.69 -47.94
C PHE A 185 1.23 -2.82 -47.43
N ASP A 186 1.04 -4.03 -47.95
CA ASP A 186 1.80 -5.23 -47.56
C ASP A 186 3.30 -5.08 -47.90
N ASN A 187 3.65 -4.56 -49.10
CA ASN A 187 5.06 -4.33 -49.48
C ASN A 187 5.72 -3.23 -48.64
N LEU A 188 4.98 -2.17 -48.29
CA LEU A 188 5.47 -1.15 -47.38
C LEU A 188 5.67 -1.70 -45.96
N ALA A 189 4.78 -2.58 -45.48
CA ALA A 189 4.90 -3.24 -44.18
C ALA A 189 6.13 -4.16 -44.15
N TRP A 190 6.35 -4.95 -45.20
CA TRP A 190 7.54 -5.77 -45.38
C TRP A 190 8.83 -4.93 -45.32
N MET A 191 8.84 -3.79 -46.02
CA MET A 191 9.99 -2.89 -46.02
C MET A 191 10.23 -2.28 -44.64
N VAL A 192 9.20 -1.74 -43.99
CA VAL A 192 9.30 -1.12 -42.64
C VAL A 192 9.80 -2.12 -41.60
N HIS A 193 9.37 -3.37 -41.68
CA HIS A 193 9.84 -4.42 -40.77
C HIS A 193 11.36 -4.63 -40.87
N ARG A 194 11.92 -4.62 -42.08
CA ARG A 194 13.35 -4.91 -42.31
C ARG A 194 14.27 -3.75 -42.03
N ILE A 195 13.87 -2.53 -42.38
CA ILE A 195 14.72 -1.34 -42.24
C ILE A 195 14.65 -0.70 -40.86
N GLY A 196 13.71 -1.14 -40.03
CA GLY A 196 13.55 -0.65 -38.67
C GLY A 196 12.77 0.67 -38.55
N PRO A 197 12.84 1.33 -37.38
CA PRO A 197 11.96 2.44 -37.00
C PRO A 197 12.38 3.81 -37.59
N LEU A 198 12.74 3.86 -38.88
CA LEU A 198 13.06 5.11 -39.57
C LEU A 198 11.82 6.02 -39.74
N THR A 199 12.03 7.33 -39.94
CA THR A 199 10.92 8.25 -40.21
C THR A 199 10.27 7.92 -41.54
N ALA A 200 8.98 8.22 -41.63
CA ALA A 200 8.19 7.88 -42.82
C ALA A 200 8.77 8.59 -44.05
N LYS A 201 9.28 9.82 -43.87
CA LYS A 201 10.04 10.56 -44.88
C LYS A 201 11.32 9.84 -45.33
N ALA A 202 12.12 9.33 -44.40
CA ALA A 202 13.34 8.58 -44.73
C ALA A 202 13.02 7.29 -45.49
N ILE A 203 12.04 6.52 -45.01
CA ILE A 203 11.58 5.30 -45.68
C ILE A 203 11.05 5.61 -47.08
N ARG A 204 10.23 6.65 -47.23
CA ARG A 204 9.73 7.08 -48.54
C ARG A 204 10.86 7.44 -49.50
N SER A 205 11.91 8.12 -49.02
CA SER A 205 13.04 8.50 -49.87
C SER A 205 13.88 7.32 -50.38
N MET A 206 13.74 6.14 -49.76
CA MET A 206 14.39 4.90 -50.22
C MET A 206 13.63 4.23 -51.36
N ILE A 207 12.39 4.64 -51.65
CA ILE A 207 11.54 4.07 -52.70
C ILE A 207 11.51 5.02 -53.90
N LEU A 208 12.06 4.57 -55.04
CA LEU A 208 12.09 5.36 -56.26
C LEU A 208 10.66 5.72 -56.72
N ALA A 209 10.44 6.99 -57.08
CA ALA A 209 9.16 7.51 -57.55
C ALA A 209 7.95 7.35 -56.58
N ALA A 210 8.18 7.15 -55.27
CA ALA A 210 7.10 7.01 -54.31
C ALA A 210 6.26 8.29 -54.14
N PRO A 211 4.92 8.21 -54.23
CA PRO A 211 4.06 9.37 -54.07
C PRO A 211 4.11 9.88 -52.63
N ALA A 212 3.86 11.19 -52.44
CA ALA A 212 3.83 11.80 -51.12
C ALA A 212 2.77 11.17 -50.19
N THR A 213 1.70 10.60 -50.75
CA THR A 213 0.65 9.89 -50.02
C THR A 213 1.16 8.65 -49.29
N ALA A 214 2.23 8.00 -49.78
CA ALA A 214 2.82 6.83 -49.13
C ALA A 214 3.37 7.16 -47.73
N GLU A 215 3.77 8.41 -47.47
CA GLU A 215 4.29 8.83 -46.16
C GLU A 215 3.27 8.63 -45.03
N LYS A 216 1.98 8.88 -45.30
CA LYS A 216 0.90 8.65 -44.34
C LYS A 216 0.73 7.16 -44.05
N THR A 217 0.74 6.34 -45.09
CA THR A 217 0.63 4.88 -44.98
C THR A 217 1.81 4.31 -44.18
N ILE A 218 3.04 4.73 -44.49
CA ILE A 218 4.25 4.33 -43.77
C ILE A 218 4.16 4.76 -42.29
N ALA A 219 3.64 5.95 -42.00
CA ALA A 219 3.46 6.41 -40.62
C ALA A 219 2.47 5.53 -39.82
N VAL A 220 1.37 5.10 -40.46
CA VAL A 220 0.40 4.17 -39.86
C VAL A 220 1.04 2.81 -39.61
N ILE A 221 1.68 2.22 -40.63
CA ILE A 221 2.39 0.94 -40.54
C ILE A 221 3.42 0.99 -39.41
N ARG A 222 4.28 2.03 -39.37
CA ARG A 222 5.30 2.19 -38.34
C ARG A 222 4.71 2.24 -36.93
N SER A 223 3.58 2.93 -36.77
CA SER A 223 2.90 3.09 -35.47
C SER A 223 2.17 1.84 -35.01
N GLY A 224 1.75 0.97 -35.94
CA GLY A 224 1.28 -0.37 -35.63
C GLY A 224 2.42 -1.35 -35.34
N PHE A 225 3.54 -1.25 -36.06
CA PHE A 225 4.66 -2.20 -35.92
C PHE A 225 5.39 -2.04 -34.59
N TYR A 226 5.77 -0.81 -34.25
CA TYR A 226 6.65 -0.50 -33.14
C TYR A 226 5.89 0.18 -31.99
N PRO A 227 6.19 -0.12 -30.71
CA PRO A 227 5.56 0.57 -29.61
C PRO A 227 5.85 2.08 -29.60
N THR A 228 4.78 2.89 -29.54
CA THR A 228 4.86 4.34 -29.30
C THR A 228 4.99 4.64 -27.80
N ALA A 229 5.37 5.87 -27.47
CA ALA A 229 5.43 6.29 -26.07
C ALA A 229 4.09 6.16 -25.30
N PRO A 230 2.92 6.52 -25.86
CA PRO A 230 1.62 6.27 -25.22
C PRO A 230 1.35 4.78 -24.97
N VAL A 231 1.74 3.89 -25.90
CA VAL A 231 1.57 2.44 -25.74
C VAL A 231 2.48 1.91 -24.63
N ALA A 232 3.76 2.25 -24.66
CA ALA A 232 4.70 1.86 -23.60
C ALA A 232 4.28 2.41 -22.23
N LEU A 233 3.74 3.64 -22.19
CA LEU A 233 3.17 4.23 -20.98
C LEU A 233 1.98 3.41 -20.46
N ALA A 234 1.06 2.98 -21.33
CA ALA A 234 -0.08 2.17 -20.93
C ALA A 234 0.34 0.82 -20.33
N TYR A 235 1.30 0.11 -20.94
CA TYR A 235 1.87 -1.13 -20.37
C TYR A 235 2.54 -0.88 -19.01
N ASN A 236 3.36 0.17 -18.93
CA ASN A 236 4.07 0.56 -17.72
C ASN A 236 3.11 0.95 -16.57
N LEU A 237 2.04 1.70 -16.85
CA LEU A 237 1.00 2.06 -15.86
C LEU A 237 0.21 0.82 -15.45
N ARG A 238 -0.20 -0.03 -16.39
CA ARG A 238 -0.95 -1.25 -16.09
C ARG A 238 -0.13 -2.23 -15.24
N LEU A 239 1.18 -2.35 -15.50
CA LEU A 239 2.05 -3.14 -14.62
C LEU A 239 2.09 -2.54 -13.20
N ALA A 240 2.17 -1.22 -13.08
CA ALA A 240 2.12 -0.54 -11.77
C ALA A 240 0.81 -0.83 -11.03
N MET A 241 -0.31 -0.86 -11.75
CA MET A 241 -1.62 -1.18 -11.19
C MET A 241 -1.73 -2.63 -10.73
N LEU A 242 -1.06 -3.58 -11.40
CA LEU A 242 -1.10 -5.01 -11.07
C LEU A 242 -0.13 -5.41 -9.95
N THR A 243 0.98 -4.69 -9.80
CA THR A 243 2.09 -5.09 -8.92
C THR A 243 2.31 -4.17 -7.73
N GLY A 244 1.86 -2.92 -7.84
CA GLY A 244 2.11 -1.89 -6.83
C GLY A 244 3.56 -1.44 -6.73
N ILE A 245 4.50 -1.94 -7.55
CA ILE A 245 5.94 -1.62 -7.45
C ILE A 245 6.17 -0.10 -7.47
N VAL A 246 7.20 0.36 -6.74
CA VAL A 246 7.54 1.78 -6.66
C VAL A 246 7.80 2.38 -8.04
N PRO A 247 7.46 3.67 -8.27
CA PRO A 247 7.48 4.25 -9.61
C PRO A 247 8.85 4.14 -10.30
N ASP A 248 9.93 4.50 -9.60
CA ASP A 248 11.31 4.42 -10.05
C ASP A 248 11.75 2.98 -10.33
N GLY A 249 11.33 2.04 -9.48
CA GLY A 249 11.58 0.62 -9.67
C GLY A 249 10.92 0.06 -10.93
N ILE A 250 9.71 0.50 -11.27
CA ILE A 250 9.06 0.11 -12.53
C ILE A 250 9.75 0.75 -13.72
N ASP A 251 10.06 2.04 -13.65
CA ASP A 251 10.62 2.78 -14.80
C ASP A 251 12.02 2.28 -15.17
N ALA A 252 12.80 1.78 -14.21
CA ALA A 252 14.15 1.26 -14.41
C ALA A 252 14.23 -0.25 -14.72
N LEU A 253 13.11 -0.92 -15.01
CA LEU A 253 13.11 -2.35 -15.34
C LEU A 253 13.90 -2.62 -16.63
N THR A 254 14.56 -3.77 -16.66
CA THR A 254 15.24 -4.35 -17.83
C THR A 254 14.71 -5.77 -18.07
N CYS A 255 14.94 -6.33 -19.26
CA CYS A 255 14.56 -7.71 -19.60
C CYS A 255 15.15 -8.74 -18.62
N THR A 256 16.38 -8.51 -18.14
CA THR A 256 17.08 -9.40 -17.20
C THR A 256 16.47 -9.43 -15.79
N ASN A 257 15.63 -8.46 -15.46
CA ASN A 257 14.98 -8.39 -14.15
C ASN A 257 13.85 -9.40 -13.97
N LEU A 258 13.41 -10.04 -15.05
CA LEU A 258 12.30 -10.97 -15.05
C LEU A 258 12.79 -12.42 -15.05
N THR A 259 12.63 -13.10 -13.92
CA THR A 259 12.98 -14.52 -13.78
C THR A 259 11.70 -15.36 -13.79
N ARG A 260 11.54 -16.22 -14.80
CA ARG A 260 10.36 -17.10 -14.92
C ARG A 260 10.45 -18.25 -13.93
N THR A 261 9.36 -18.49 -13.20
CA THR A 261 9.22 -19.64 -12.28
C THR A 261 8.14 -20.61 -12.75
N SER A 262 7.10 -20.13 -13.44
CA SER A 262 6.11 -20.96 -14.15
C SER A 262 5.44 -20.17 -15.28
N PRO A 263 4.53 -20.77 -16.08
CA PRO A 263 3.76 -20.03 -17.09
C PRO A 263 2.87 -18.90 -16.54
N SER A 264 2.55 -18.93 -15.24
CA SER A 264 1.66 -17.96 -14.58
C SER A 264 2.31 -17.25 -13.40
N THR A 265 3.58 -17.53 -13.10
CA THR A 265 4.33 -16.92 -11.99
C THR A 265 5.74 -16.54 -12.42
N ALA A 266 6.23 -15.41 -11.93
CA ALA A 266 7.61 -14.99 -12.15
C ALA A 266 8.10 -14.17 -10.95
N LEU A 267 9.41 -14.14 -10.76
CA LEU A 267 10.07 -13.22 -9.85
C LEU A 267 10.51 -11.99 -10.64
N LEU A 268 10.07 -10.81 -10.23
CA LEU A 268 10.47 -9.54 -10.80
C LEU A 268 11.37 -8.79 -9.82
N SER A 269 12.63 -8.61 -10.19
CA SER A 269 13.61 -7.86 -9.39
C SER A 269 13.65 -6.40 -9.83
N TYR A 270 13.77 -5.45 -8.91
CA TYR A 270 13.84 -4.03 -9.26
C TYR A 270 14.72 -3.25 -8.29
N ILE A 271 15.14 -2.05 -8.68
CA ILE A 271 15.92 -1.16 -7.81
C ILE A 271 15.02 -0.02 -7.35
N LYS A 272 14.89 0.12 -6.04
CA LYS A 272 14.27 1.28 -5.40
C LYS A 272 15.38 2.24 -5.01
N GLY A 273 15.43 3.42 -5.62
CA GLY A 273 16.61 4.29 -5.56
C GLY A 273 17.08 4.60 -4.14
N ARG A 274 16.17 4.70 -3.18
CA ARG A 274 16.48 4.99 -1.77
C ARG A 274 16.96 3.79 -0.93
N THR A 275 16.54 2.57 -1.24
CA THR A 275 16.75 1.39 -0.37
C THR A 275 17.53 0.25 -1.03
N GLY A 276 17.71 0.27 -2.36
CA GLY A 276 18.47 -0.73 -3.08
C GLY A 276 17.60 -1.74 -3.82
N ARG A 277 18.13 -2.94 -4.04
CA ARG A 277 17.45 -4.02 -4.77
C ARG A 277 16.31 -4.62 -3.94
N GLU A 278 15.17 -4.83 -4.58
CA GLU A 278 14.00 -5.52 -4.05
C GLU A 278 13.51 -6.54 -5.09
N SER A 279 12.63 -7.46 -4.68
CA SER A 279 12.05 -8.45 -5.58
C SER A 279 10.62 -8.76 -5.21
N LEU A 280 9.77 -9.03 -6.20
CA LEU A 280 8.35 -9.35 -6.02
C LEU A 280 7.96 -10.57 -6.85
N ASN A 281 7.27 -11.52 -6.22
CA ASN A 281 6.58 -12.58 -6.94
C ASN A 281 5.33 -12.01 -7.62
N ILE A 282 5.29 -12.07 -8.95
CA ILE A 282 4.18 -11.61 -9.77
C ILE A 282 3.33 -12.79 -10.26
N ASN A 283 2.03 -12.55 -10.43
CA ASN A 283 1.04 -13.56 -10.76
C ASN A 283 0.57 -13.45 -12.23
N GLY A 284 -0.36 -14.33 -12.62
CA GLY A 284 -0.77 -14.55 -14.02
C GLY A 284 -1.08 -13.28 -14.81
N PRO A 285 -1.93 -12.36 -14.33
CA PRO A 285 -2.21 -11.09 -15.03
C PRO A 285 -0.95 -10.26 -15.36
N ALA A 286 -0.04 -10.08 -14.40
CA ALA A 286 1.19 -9.31 -14.61
C ALA A 286 2.19 -10.05 -15.51
N VAL A 287 2.28 -11.38 -15.36
CA VAL A 287 3.11 -12.23 -16.23
C VAL A 287 2.66 -12.13 -17.68
N ARG A 288 1.36 -12.30 -17.94
CA ARG A 288 0.78 -12.18 -19.30
C ARG A 288 0.99 -10.81 -19.90
N LEU A 289 0.84 -9.74 -19.11
CA LEU A 289 1.08 -8.38 -19.56
C LEU A 289 2.53 -8.19 -20.02
N LEU A 290 3.50 -8.69 -19.24
CA LEU A 290 4.93 -8.63 -19.59
C LEU A 290 5.26 -9.51 -20.79
N ASP A 291 4.69 -10.71 -20.90
CA ASP A 291 4.87 -11.57 -22.08
C ASP A 291 4.35 -10.90 -23.35
N GLN A 292 3.17 -10.30 -23.28
CA GLN A 292 2.59 -9.57 -24.39
C GLN A 292 3.48 -8.36 -24.76
N TRP A 293 3.95 -7.61 -23.77
CA TRP A 293 4.86 -6.49 -23.99
C TRP A 293 6.18 -6.92 -24.64
N LEU A 294 6.81 -7.99 -24.17
CA LEU A 294 8.06 -8.49 -24.73
C LEU A 294 7.89 -8.94 -26.18
N LYS A 295 6.76 -9.58 -26.52
CA LYS A 295 6.41 -9.90 -27.92
C LYS A 295 6.17 -8.65 -28.75
N HIS A 296 5.41 -7.70 -28.23
CA HIS A 296 5.08 -6.45 -28.93
C HIS A 296 6.30 -5.56 -29.18
N SER A 297 7.24 -5.55 -28.24
CA SER A 297 8.48 -4.77 -28.36
C SER A 297 9.60 -5.49 -29.11
N ALA A 298 9.48 -6.80 -29.37
CA ALA A 298 10.55 -7.60 -29.97
C ALA A 298 11.08 -7.03 -31.30
N PRO A 299 10.25 -6.63 -32.28
CA PRO A 299 10.77 -6.05 -33.52
C PRO A 299 11.53 -4.73 -33.29
N LEU A 300 11.11 -3.92 -32.32
CA LEU A 300 11.84 -2.69 -31.99
C LEU A 300 13.19 -2.99 -31.33
N ARG A 301 13.29 -4.05 -30.52
CA ARG A 301 14.52 -4.47 -29.83
C ARG A 301 15.63 -4.85 -30.81
N GLU A 302 15.28 -5.48 -31.93
CA GLU A 302 16.23 -5.84 -32.99
C GLU A 302 17.00 -4.62 -33.55
N HIS A 303 16.42 -3.43 -33.41
CA HIS A 303 17.00 -2.16 -33.86
C HIS A 303 17.47 -1.24 -32.71
N ALA A 304 17.41 -1.70 -31.46
CA ALA A 304 17.58 -0.85 -30.27
C ALA A 304 19.02 -0.75 -29.73
N ALA A 305 19.96 -1.53 -30.27
CA ALA A 305 21.37 -1.58 -29.83
C ALA A 305 21.48 -1.60 -28.29
N ASP A 306 22.17 -0.64 -27.68
CA ASP A 306 22.42 -0.57 -26.23
C ASP A 306 21.13 -0.48 -25.38
N ALA A 307 20.01 -0.04 -25.97
CA ALA A 307 18.72 0.05 -25.28
C ALA A 307 17.87 -1.24 -25.41
N ALA A 308 18.35 -2.27 -26.11
CA ALA A 308 17.57 -3.49 -26.36
C ALA A 308 17.16 -4.23 -25.07
N ASP A 309 17.93 -4.06 -24.00
CA ASP A 309 17.66 -4.64 -22.68
C ASP A 309 16.69 -3.83 -21.82
N ASP A 310 16.47 -2.54 -22.13
CA ASP A 310 15.55 -1.70 -21.36
C ASP A 310 14.12 -2.22 -21.50
N MET A 311 13.37 -2.33 -20.39
CA MET A 311 12.02 -2.89 -20.47
C MET A 311 11.14 -2.00 -21.35
N TRP A 312 11.11 -0.69 -21.14
CA TRP A 312 10.09 0.18 -21.72
C TRP A 312 10.53 0.94 -22.97
N ILE A 313 11.21 0.27 -23.90
CA ILE A 313 11.59 0.91 -25.16
C ILE A 313 10.39 1.33 -25.99
N HIS A 314 10.49 2.50 -26.58
CA HIS A 314 9.49 3.04 -27.48
C HIS A 314 10.14 4.02 -28.46
N TYR A 315 9.49 4.23 -29.61
CA TYR A 315 9.89 5.32 -30.49
C TYR A 315 9.14 6.61 -30.12
N SER A 316 9.82 7.75 -30.28
CA SER A 316 9.19 9.06 -30.34
C SER A 316 9.32 9.60 -31.77
N GLY A 317 8.33 10.35 -32.27
CA GLY A 317 8.13 10.60 -33.71
C GLY A 317 9.27 11.26 -34.52
N ARG A 318 10.44 11.53 -33.92
CA ARG A 318 11.61 12.17 -34.55
C ARG A 318 12.85 11.27 -34.67
N HIS A 319 12.70 9.93 -34.57
CA HIS A 319 13.76 8.90 -34.56
C HIS A 319 14.36 8.57 -33.19
N ASP A 320 14.05 9.32 -32.14
CA ASP A 320 14.66 9.07 -30.83
C ASP A 320 13.96 7.88 -30.16
N LEU A 321 14.63 6.74 -30.21
CA LEU A 321 14.39 5.61 -29.31
C LEU A 321 14.59 6.08 -27.87
N SER A 322 13.65 5.74 -27.00
CA SER A 322 13.71 6.07 -25.58
C SER A 322 13.14 4.93 -24.76
N SER A 323 13.58 4.81 -23.52
CA SER A 323 13.09 3.83 -22.54
C SER A 323 12.31 4.47 -21.40
N SER A 324 11.96 5.75 -21.53
CA SER A 324 11.32 6.55 -20.48
C SER A 324 9.90 7.00 -20.89
N PRO A 325 8.90 6.10 -20.93
CA PRO A 325 7.56 6.46 -21.39
C PRO A 325 6.79 7.33 -20.38
N ARG A 326 7.18 7.31 -19.10
CA ARG A 326 6.46 7.96 -18.00
C ARG A 326 6.91 9.40 -17.72
N THR A 327 7.17 10.17 -18.76
CA THR A 327 7.45 11.60 -18.59
C THR A 327 6.18 12.39 -18.22
N PRO A 328 6.27 13.55 -17.55
CA PRO A 328 5.12 14.41 -17.31
C PRO A 328 4.35 14.76 -18.59
N TRP A 329 5.06 15.02 -19.69
CA TRP A 329 4.46 15.36 -20.96
C TRP A 329 3.64 14.21 -21.55
N TRP A 330 4.18 13.00 -21.59
CA TRP A 330 3.45 11.83 -22.11
C TRP A 330 2.24 11.46 -21.25
N ARG A 331 2.32 11.61 -19.92
CA ARG A 331 1.15 11.37 -19.05
C ARG A 331 0.01 12.33 -19.33
N THR A 332 0.30 13.62 -19.46
CA THR A 332 -0.71 14.64 -19.78
C THR A 332 -1.29 14.38 -21.16
N ARG A 333 -0.44 14.13 -22.15
CA ARG A 333 -0.87 13.89 -23.53
C ARG A 333 -1.72 12.63 -23.65
N TRP A 334 -1.31 11.52 -23.05
CA TRP A 334 -2.08 10.28 -23.06
C TRP A 334 -3.44 10.46 -22.39
N ALA A 335 -3.51 11.13 -21.23
CA ALA A 335 -4.77 11.41 -20.56
C ALA A 335 -5.74 12.24 -21.43
N GLN A 336 -5.22 13.19 -22.21
CA GLN A 336 -6.00 13.96 -23.18
C GLN A 336 -6.48 13.09 -24.35
N GLU A 337 -5.59 12.29 -24.94
CA GLU A 337 -5.89 11.42 -26.08
C GLU A 337 -6.92 10.33 -25.72
N THR A 338 -6.89 9.81 -24.48
CA THR A 338 -7.87 8.83 -24.01
C THR A 338 -9.14 9.46 -23.44
N GLY A 339 -9.20 10.79 -23.30
CA GLY A 339 -10.31 11.48 -22.63
C GLY A 339 -10.50 11.04 -21.18
N LEU A 340 -9.41 10.74 -20.45
CA LEU A 340 -9.47 10.21 -19.09
C LEU A 340 -9.89 11.32 -18.12
N LEU A 341 -11.00 11.11 -17.40
CA LEU A 341 -11.58 12.09 -16.48
C LEU A 341 -11.62 11.59 -15.02
N ASP A 342 -11.49 12.53 -14.09
CA ASP A 342 -11.67 12.31 -12.66
C ASP A 342 -13.17 12.33 -12.29
N ASP A 343 -13.47 12.15 -10.99
CA ASP A 343 -14.85 12.14 -10.51
C ASP A 343 -15.56 13.50 -10.64
N HIS A 344 -14.80 14.58 -10.81
CA HIS A 344 -15.29 15.94 -11.04
C HIS A 344 -15.32 16.31 -12.53
N ARG A 345 -15.17 15.31 -13.41
CA ARG A 345 -15.14 15.46 -14.88
C ARG A 345 -14.00 16.35 -15.39
N GLN A 346 -12.92 16.49 -14.63
CA GLN A 346 -11.69 17.16 -15.05
C GLN A 346 -10.68 16.17 -15.62
N PRO A 347 -9.74 16.60 -16.48
CA PRO A 347 -8.70 15.72 -17.01
C PRO A 347 -7.88 15.05 -15.91
N LEU A 348 -7.90 13.72 -15.86
CA LEU A 348 -7.19 12.93 -14.86
C LEU A 348 -5.82 12.50 -15.39
N VAL A 349 -4.78 13.22 -14.98
CA VAL A 349 -3.39 12.82 -15.28
C VAL A 349 -2.98 11.67 -14.35
N PRO A 350 -2.53 10.51 -14.87
CA PRO A 350 -2.09 9.38 -14.04
C PRO A 350 -0.96 9.78 -13.09
N HIS A 351 -1.04 9.41 -11.82
CA HIS A 351 -0.08 9.75 -10.78
C HIS A 351 0.45 8.49 -10.10
N SER A 352 1.71 8.16 -10.34
CA SER A 352 2.28 6.87 -9.89
C SER A 352 2.22 6.66 -8.38
N GLY A 353 2.39 7.72 -7.60
CA GLY A 353 2.25 7.64 -6.14
C GLY A 353 0.82 7.31 -5.69
N ARG A 354 -0.19 7.80 -6.42
CA ARG A 354 -1.61 7.47 -6.16
C ARG A 354 -1.91 6.06 -6.66
N ILE A 355 -1.29 5.62 -7.75
CA ILE A 355 -1.45 4.25 -8.27
C ILE A 355 -1.01 3.23 -7.21
N ARG A 356 0.20 3.40 -6.69
CA ARG A 356 0.73 2.55 -5.62
C ARG A 356 -0.13 2.62 -4.35
N ALA A 357 -0.56 3.82 -3.94
CA ALA A 357 -1.44 3.97 -2.78
C ALA A 357 -2.76 3.19 -2.95
N THR A 358 -3.36 3.26 -4.14
CA THR A 358 -4.62 2.56 -4.44
C THR A 358 -4.44 1.05 -4.50
N TYR A 359 -3.32 0.57 -5.06
CA TYR A 359 -2.99 -0.86 -5.04
C TYR A 359 -2.91 -1.42 -3.62
N HIS A 360 -2.15 -0.77 -2.74
CA HIS A 360 -2.01 -1.24 -1.35
C HIS A 360 -3.33 -1.14 -0.57
N HIS A 361 -4.10 -0.07 -0.77
CA HIS A 361 -5.41 0.10 -0.13
C HIS A 361 -6.39 -1.03 -0.49
N ARG A 362 -6.28 -1.59 -1.70
CA ARG A 362 -7.15 -2.65 -2.22
C ARG A 362 -6.72 -4.06 -1.86
N ARG A 363 -5.54 -4.25 -1.26
CA ARG A 363 -5.12 -5.57 -0.80
C ARG A 363 -5.96 -6.01 0.39
N ASP A 364 -6.17 -7.32 0.49
CA ASP A 364 -6.78 -7.91 1.67
C ASP A 364 -5.93 -7.61 2.90
N ARG A 365 -6.57 -7.00 3.91
CA ARG A 365 -5.93 -6.52 5.14
C ARG A 365 -5.97 -7.57 6.24
N SER A 366 -6.61 -8.72 6.00
CA SER A 366 -6.74 -9.83 6.94
C SER A 366 -5.38 -10.37 7.45
N ALA A 367 -4.33 -10.24 6.63
CA ALA A 367 -2.97 -10.67 6.98
C ALA A 367 -2.16 -9.63 7.80
N TRP A 368 -2.65 -8.39 7.95
CA TRP A 368 -1.93 -7.35 8.68
C TRP A 368 -2.17 -7.46 10.19
N THR A 369 -1.08 -7.64 10.94
CA THR A 369 -1.13 -7.83 12.40
C THR A 369 -0.29 -6.80 13.16
N GLY A 370 0.16 -5.73 12.50
CA GLY A 370 1.13 -4.77 13.05
C GLY A 370 2.56 -5.32 13.22
N ARG A 371 2.75 -6.65 13.20
CA ARG A 371 4.05 -7.34 13.10
C ARG A 371 4.33 -7.93 11.72
N THR A 372 3.27 -8.31 11.01
CA THR A 372 3.33 -8.83 9.64
C THR A 372 2.79 -7.77 8.68
N THR A 373 3.55 -7.44 7.66
CA THR A 373 3.20 -6.48 6.60
C THR A 373 2.46 -7.19 5.46
N ILE A 374 1.55 -6.49 4.80
CA ILE A 374 0.85 -6.99 3.60
C ILE A 374 1.85 -6.97 2.43
N ASP A 375 2.66 -5.92 2.29
CA ASP A 375 3.84 -5.91 1.40
C ASP A 375 5.10 -6.29 2.18
N PRO A 376 5.79 -7.40 1.83
CA PRO A 376 7.01 -7.82 2.53
C PRO A 376 8.16 -6.80 2.42
N ASN A 377 8.05 -5.82 1.51
CA ASN A 377 9.05 -4.76 1.33
C ASN A 377 8.74 -3.48 2.13
N HIS A 378 7.69 -3.47 2.96
CA HIS A 378 7.37 -2.34 3.85
C HIS A 378 7.84 -2.63 5.27
N THR A 379 8.07 -1.55 6.03
CA THR A 379 8.07 -1.67 7.48
C THR A 379 6.64 -1.56 7.99
N PRO A 380 6.30 -2.15 9.15
CA PRO A 380 4.94 -2.07 9.71
C PRO A 380 4.44 -0.63 9.87
N THR A 381 5.30 0.28 10.32
CA THR A 381 5.00 1.72 10.46
C THR A 381 4.67 2.38 9.12
N VAL A 382 5.47 2.10 8.08
CA VAL A 382 5.22 2.67 6.74
C VAL A 382 3.92 2.14 6.15
N GLU A 383 3.61 0.86 6.34
CA GLU A 383 2.36 0.29 5.84
C GLU A 383 1.14 0.87 6.56
N GLY A 384 1.20 0.96 7.89
CA GLY A 384 0.18 1.61 8.72
C GLY A 384 -0.10 3.05 8.29
N ASP A 385 0.93 3.91 8.33
CA ASP A 385 0.76 5.36 8.21
C ASP A 385 0.44 5.82 6.79
N HIS A 386 1.00 5.16 5.77
CA HIS A 386 0.87 5.60 4.38
C HIS A 386 -0.18 4.87 3.56
N TYR A 387 -0.53 3.63 3.93
CA TYR A 387 -1.38 2.78 3.10
C TYR A 387 -2.62 2.27 3.84
N LEU A 388 -2.58 2.18 5.17
CA LEU A 388 -3.69 1.68 5.96
C LEU A 388 -4.48 2.77 6.72
N SER A 389 -4.01 4.00 6.73
CA SER A 389 -4.65 5.14 7.39
C SER A 389 -5.83 5.76 6.63
N HIS A 390 -5.96 5.44 5.34
CA HIS A 390 -7.05 5.93 4.51
C HIS A 390 -8.04 4.78 4.33
N HIS A 391 -9.31 5.03 4.65
CA HIS A 391 -10.43 4.13 4.39
C HIS A 391 -11.29 4.76 3.28
N THR A 392 -11.88 3.94 2.41
CA THR A 392 -12.95 4.44 1.52
C THR A 392 -14.19 4.78 2.36
N PRO A 393 -15.10 5.67 1.90
CA PRO A 393 -16.34 5.97 2.63
C PRO A 393 -17.13 4.72 3.01
N ALA A 394 -17.30 3.78 2.08
CA ALA A 394 -17.97 2.50 2.36
C ALA A 394 -17.28 1.64 3.43
N GLN A 395 -15.96 1.77 3.60
CA GLN A 395 -15.22 1.07 4.65
C GLN A 395 -15.34 1.79 5.99
N VAL A 396 -15.44 3.12 6.00
CA VAL A 396 -15.75 3.89 7.21
C VAL A 396 -17.15 3.53 7.69
N ASP A 397 -18.16 3.54 6.81
CA ASP A 397 -19.54 3.18 7.17
C ASP A 397 -19.63 1.74 7.74
N ALA A 398 -18.90 0.78 7.16
CA ALA A 398 -18.85 -0.59 7.66
C ALA A 398 -18.18 -0.68 9.05
N ILE A 399 -17.10 0.07 9.28
CA ILE A 399 -16.43 0.14 10.58
C ILE A 399 -17.33 0.81 11.62
N GLU A 400 -17.99 1.91 11.25
CA GLU A 400 -18.95 2.60 12.11
C GLU A 400 -20.11 1.68 12.50
N GLY A 401 -20.67 0.91 11.56
CA GLY A 401 -21.69 -0.10 11.86
C GLY A 401 -21.22 -1.18 12.85
N ILE A 402 -20.00 -1.70 12.67
CA ILE A 402 -19.41 -2.67 13.61
C ILE A 402 -19.22 -2.06 15.00
N ILE A 403 -18.77 -0.80 15.08
CA ILE A 403 -18.59 -0.08 16.34
C ILE A 403 -19.95 0.14 17.01
N GLU A 404 -20.97 0.56 16.27
CA GLU A 404 -22.32 0.74 16.80
C GLU A 404 -22.93 -0.55 17.32
N ASP A 405 -22.77 -1.65 16.60
CA ASP A 405 -23.24 -2.98 17.01
C ASP A 405 -22.50 -3.47 18.27
N ALA A 406 -21.18 -3.31 18.33
CA ALA A 406 -20.38 -3.64 19.50
C ALA A 406 -20.78 -2.81 20.73
N GLN A 407 -21.00 -1.50 20.56
CA GLN A 407 -21.47 -0.64 21.64
C GLN A 407 -22.89 -1.00 22.10
N ARG A 408 -23.77 -1.39 21.17
CA ARG A 408 -25.12 -1.87 21.48
C ARG A 408 -25.08 -3.17 22.26
N ASP A 409 -24.20 -4.11 21.88
CA ASP A 409 -23.99 -5.37 22.58
C ASP A 409 -23.43 -5.16 24.00
N ILE A 410 -22.45 -4.27 24.18
CA ILE A 410 -21.91 -3.92 25.51
C ILE A 410 -23.00 -3.31 26.40
N ARG A 411 -23.79 -2.37 25.87
CA ARG A 411 -24.91 -1.76 26.62
C ARG A 411 -25.94 -2.81 27.05
N ARG A 412 -26.36 -3.69 26.15
CA ARG A 412 -27.27 -4.80 26.46
C ARG A 412 -26.71 -5.71 27.54
N LYS A 413 -25.45 -6.10 27.43
CA LYS A 413 -24.78 -6.94 28.44
C LYS A 413 -24.62 -6.24 29.78
N ALA A 414 -24.56 -4.91 29.82
CA ALA A 414 -24.46 -4.15 31.07
C ALA A 414 -25.79 -4.04 31.83
N GLU A 415 -26.92 -4.39 31.22
CA GLU A 415 -28.22 -4.37 31.90
C GLU A 415 -28.25 -5.39 33.05
N PRO A 416 -28.88 -5.04 34.20
CA PRO A 416 -29.03 -5.97 35.31
C PRO A 416 -29.84 -7.21 34.89
N PRO A 417 -29.42 -8.43 35.27
CA PRO A 417 -30.20 -9.63 35.01
C PRO A 417 -31.52 -9.60 35.77
N VAL A 418 -32.57 -10.09 35.13
CA VAL A 418 -33.94 -10.11 35.66
C VAL A 418 -34.07 -11.33 36.56
N VAL A 419 -34.11 -11.09 37.88
CA VAL A 419 -34.26 -12.14 38.90
C VAL A 419 -35.59 -11.96 39.61
N VAL A 420 -36.44 -12.98 39.52
CA VAL A 420 -37.77 -13.00 40.13
C VAL A 420 -37.72 -13.82 41.42
N THR A 421 -38.17 -13.25 42.52
CA THR A 421 -38.15 -13.90 43.84
C THR A 421 -39.52 -14.47 44.25
N HIS A 422 -40.63 -14.04 43.64
CA HIS A 422 -41.93 -14.69 43.78
C HIS A 422 -42.77 -14.63 42.50
N GLN A 423 -43.74 -15.53 42.38
CA GLN A 423 -44.53 -15.77 41.17
C GLN A 423 -45.82 -14.93 41.15
N ASP A 424 -45.71 -13.65 40.81
CA ASP A 424 -46.86 -12.74 40.63
C ASP A 424 -46.73 -11.95 39.32
N THR A 425 -47.70 -12.11 38.42
CA THR A 425 -47.72 -11.50 37.09
C THR A 425 -47.83 -9.97 37.14
N ALA A 426 -48.67 -9.42 38.02
CA ALA A 426 -48.87 -7.98 38.12
C ALA A 426 -47.62 -7.30 38.66
N ARG A 427 -46.97 -7.93 39.65
CA ARG A 427 -45.69 -7.44 40.20
C ARG A 427 -44.55 -7.57 39.19
N PHE A 428 -44.45 -8.67 38.44
CA PHE A 428 -43.42 -8.81 37.40
C PHE A 428 -43.54 -7.73 36.32
N ALA A 429 -44.76 -7.43 35.87
CA ALA A 429 -44.98 -6.35 34.90
C ALA A 429 -44.60 -4.97 35.45
N ALA A 430 -44.78 -4.74 36.75
CA ALA A 430 -44.41 -3.49 37.42
C ALA A 430 -42.89 -3.35 37.62
N ASP A 431 -42.19 -4.44 37.97
CA ASP A 431 -40.75 -4.45 38.20
C ASP A 431 -39.94 -4.40 36.88
N PHE A 432 -40.50 -4.94 35.79
CA PHE A 432 -39.83 -5.04 34.48
C PHE A 432 -40.70 -4.52 33.31
N PRO A 433 -41.10 -3.24 33.32
CA PRO A 433 -42.03 -2.68 32.32
C PRO A 433 -41.46 -2.65 30.90
N HIS A 434 -40.13 -2.56 30.75
CA HIS A 434 -39.46 -2.60 29.46
C HIS A 434 -39.56 -3.99 28.81
N LEU A 435 -39.37 -5.08 29.57
CA LEU A 435 -39.52 -6.44 29.07
C LEU A 435 -40.94 -6.69 28.55
N ALA A 436 -41.96 -6.28 29.30
CA ALA A 436 -43.35 -6.44 28.90
C ALA A 436 -43.69 -5.65 27.63
N LYS A 437 -43.22 -4.40 27.54
CA LYS A 437 -43.51 -3.50 26.41
C LYS A 437 -42.74 -3.84 25.13
N GLU A 438 -41.43 -4.08 25.24
CA GLU A 438 -40.53 -4.27 24.09
C GLU A 438 -40.67 -5.66 23.45
N ASN A 439 -41.10 -6.66 24.22
CA ASN A 439 -41.29 -8.03 23.75
C ASN A 439 -42.77 -8.40 23.56
N GLY A 440 -43.69 -7.44 23.70
CA GLY A 440 -45.12 -7.66 23.51
C GLY A 440 -45.71 -8.74 24.43
N LEU A 441 -45.27 -8.80 25.68
CA LEU A 441 -45.71 -9.83 26.62
C LEU A 441 -47.08 -9.46 27.20
N ASP A 442 -48.09 -10.26 26.85
CA ASP A 442 -49.40 -10.22 27.47
C ASP A 442 -49.43 -11.01 28.79
N ALA A 443 -50.56 -10.96 29.50
CA ALA A 443 -50.72 -11.62 30.79
C ALA A 443 -50.46 -13.13 30.74
N ASP A 444 -50.77 -13.79 29.62
CA ASP A 444 -50.56 -15.22 29.42
C ASP A 444 -49.08 -15.54 29.14
N ALA A 445 -48.39 -14.72 28.33
CA ALA A 445 -46.94 -14.83 28.12
C ALA A 445 -46.16 -14.64 29.43
N LEU A 446 -46.53 -13.65 30.24
CA LEU A 446 -45.94 -13.43 31.55
C LEU A 446 -46.21 -14.60 32.50
N LYS A 447 -47.42 -15.17 32.48
CA LYS A 447 -47.74 -16.36 33.27
C LYS A 447 -46.84 -17.53 32.90
N ARG A 448 -46.66 -17.81 31.60
CA ARG A 448 -45.77 -18.89 31.10
C ARG A 448 -44.31 -18.71 31.54
N LEU A 449 -43.81 -17.48 31.57
CA LEU A 449 -42.49 -17.16 32.12
C LEU A 449 -42.39 -17.45 33.62
N LEU A 450 -43.43 -17.13 34.39
CA LEU A 450 -43.41 -17.32 35.84
C LEU A 450 -43.69 -18.76 36.27
N THR A 451 -44.49 -19.52 35.51
CA THR A 451 -44.81 -20.94 35.78
C THR A 451 -43.70 -21.90 35.35
N GLY A 452 -42.85 -21.48 34.41
CA GLY A 452 -41.72 -22.25 33.91
C GLY A 452 -41.99 -22.99 32.59
N GLU A 453 -43.11 -22.71 31.93
CA GLU A 453 -43.45 -23.28 30.61
C GLU A 453 -42.47 -22.83 29.51
N GLN A 454 -41.70 -21.77 29.76
CA GLN A 454 -40.64 -21.26 28.87
C GLN A 454 -39.23 -21.47 29.44
N ASP A 455 -39.08 -22.38 30.40
CA ASP A 455 -37.78 -22.70 30.97
C ASP A 455 -36.87 -23.34 29.92
N VAL A 456 -35.74 -22.70 29.70
CA VAL A 456 -34.53 -23.29 29.13
C VAL A 456 -33.60 -23.68 30.29
N PHE A 457 -32.45 -24.26 29.97
CA PHE A 457 -31.56 -24.86 30.97
C PHE A 457 -31.26 -23.98 32.21
N LEU A 458 -31.00 -22.67 32.03
CA LEU A 458 -30.62 -21.77 33.15
C LEU A 458 -31.70 -20.75 33.54
N ALA A 459 -32.71 -20.53 32.72
CA ALA A 459 -33.59 -19.38 32.80
C ALA A 459 -34.90 -19.65 32.08
N SER A 460 -35.91 -18.82 32.31
CA SER A 460 -37.05 -18.73 31.40
C SER A 460 -36.70 -17.76 30.27
N CYS A 461 -36.92 -18.16 29.03
CA CYS A 461 -36.63 -17.32 27.87
C CYS A 461 -37.89 -16.58 27.40
N VAL A 462 -37.83 -15.24 27.42
CA VAL A 462 -38.92 -14.35 26.98
C VAL A 462 -39.39 -14.65 25.56
N ASN A 463 -38.47 -14.87 24.63
CA ASN A 463 -38.78 -15.30 23.27
C ASN A 463 -37.57 -16.01 22.61
N PRO A 464 -37.56 -17.34 22.52
CA PRO A 464 -36.41 -18.07 21.99
C PRO A 464 -36.23 -17.94 20.47
N TYR A 465 -37.23 -17.43 19.74
CA TYR A 465 -37.19 -17.18 18.29
C TYR A 465 -36.82 -15.73 17.93
N ASN A 466 -36.63 -14.87 18.92
CA ASN A 466 -36.19 -13.48 18.73
C ASN A 466 -34.93 -13.18 19.54
N SER A 467 -34.01 -14.14 19.58
CA SER A 467 -32.75 -14.03 20.33
C SER A 467 -31.79 -13.05 19.66
N PRO A 468 -31.00 -12.26 20.42
CA PRO A 468 -29.92 -11.46 19.85
C PRO A 468 -28.77 -12.30 19.27
N HIS A 469 -28.81 -13.62 19.42
CA HIS A 469 -27.80 -14.57 18.95
C HIS A 469 -28.20 -15.32 17.67
N ALA A 470 -29.36 -14.99 17.08
CA ALA A 470 -29.84 -15.59 15.84
C ALA A 470 -30.66 -14.56 15.03
N PRO A 471 -30.84 -14.76 13.71
CA PRO A 471 -31.86 -14.03 12.96
C PRO A 471 -33.25 -14.24 13.58
N ALA A 472 -34.13 -13.26 13.40
CA ALA A 472 -35.52 -13.37 13.82
C ALA A 472 -36.18 -14.64 13.24
N GLU A 473 -37.12 -15.22 13.98
CA GLU A 473 -37.84 -16.46 13.65
C GLU A 473 -36.99 -17.74 13.72
N THR A 474 -35.70 -17.65 14.06
CA THR A 474 -34.81 -18.81 14.26
C THR A 474 -34.66 -19.12 15.74
N LEU A 475 -34.75 -20.40 16.11
CA LEU A 475 -34.51 -20.84 17.48
C LEU A 475 -33.07 -20.52 17.90
N CYS A 476 -32.90 -19.95 19.10
CA CYS A 476 -31.59 -19.57 19.64
C CYS A 476 -30.60 -20.76 19.69
N PRO A 477 -29.43 -20.66 19.03
CA PRO A 477 -28.39 -21.70 19.07
C PRO A 477 -27.37 -21.50 20.20
N ALA A 478 -27.58 -20.50 21.07
CA ALA A 478 -26.59 -20.10 22.06
C ALA A 478 -26.37 -21.18 23.12
N ARG A 479 -25.12 -21.31 23.57
CA ARG A 479 -24.76 -22.23 24.66
C ARG A 479 -25.44 -21.81 25.96
N PRO A 480 -25.73 -22.75 26.89
CA PRO A 480 -26.53 -22.44 28.07
C PRO A 480 -26.01 -21.26 28.90
N TRP A 481 -24.69 -21.14 29.10
CA TRP A 481 -24.10 -20.03 29.88
C TRP A 481 -24.29 -18.64 29.26
N VAL A 482 -24.59 -18.55 27.95
CA VAL A 482 -24.87 -17.27 27.28
C VAL A 482 -26.10 -16.60 27.86
N CYS A 483 -27.07 -17.38 28.38
CA CYS A 483 -28.26 -16.84 29.04
C CYS A 483 -27.94 -15.89 30.20
N LEU A 484 -26.79 -16.01 30.86
CA LEU A 484 -26.40 -15.12 31.96
C LEU A 484 -26.28 -13.65 31.52
N LEU A 485 -25.91 -13.41 30.26
CA LEU A 485 -25.76 -12.07 29.68
C LEU A 485 -26.86 -11.72 28.68
N CYS A 486 -27.89 -12.57 28.54
CA CYS A 486 -28.96 -12.36 27.58
C CYS A 486 -30.08 -11.52 28.20
N PRO A 487 -30.56 -10.45 27.53
CA PRO A 487 -31.65 -9.61 28.04
C PRO A 487 -33.00 -10.34 28.07
N LEU A 488 -33.13 -11.47 27.35
CA LEU A 488 -34.35 -12.27 27.33
C LEU A 488 -34.40 -13.33 28.44
N ALA A 489 -33.37 -13.41 29.29
CA ALA A 489 -33.30 -14.41 30.35
C ALA A 489 -33.92 -13.90 31.65
N VAL A 490 -34.87 -14.67 32.17
CA VAL A 490 -35.51 -14.44 33.48
C VAL A 490 -35.09 -15.57 34.43
N PHE A 491 -34.48 -15.22 35.56
CA PHE A 491 -34.02 -16.17 36.57
C PHE A 491 -35.02 -16.27 37.72
N ALA A 492 -35.43 -17.47 38.08
CA ALA A 492 -36.36 -17.75 39.17
C ALA A 492 -35.76 -18.80 40.13
N PRO A 493 -36.28 -18.97 41.36
CA PRO A 493 -35.66 -19.84 42.36
C PRO A 493 -35.55 -21.30 41.89
N ARG A 494 -36.45 -21.76 41.02
CA ARG A 494 -36.41 -23.09 40.40
C ARG A 494 -35.20 -23.33 39.50
N HIS A 495 -34.52 -22.29 39.01
CA HIS A 495 -33.31 -22.41 38.19
C HIS A 495 -32.02 -22.52 39.02
N LEU A 496 -32.09 -22.25 40.34
CA LEU A 496 -30.93 -22.31 41.24
C LEU A 496 -30.14 -23.64 41.13
N PRO A 497 -30.78 -24.81 41.07
CA PRO A 497 -30.12 -26.07 40.72
C PRO A 497 -29.13 -26.00 39.56
N ASN A 498 -29.60 -25.53 38.39
CA ASN A 498 -28.80 -25.50 37.17
C ASN A 498 -27.77 -24.36 37.18
N LEU A 499 -28.07 -23.24 37.85
CA LEU A 499 -27.12 -22.16 38.07
C LEU A 499 -25.93 -22.62 38.94
N LEU A 500 -26.19 -23.39 40.00
CA LEU A 500 -25.13 -23.97 40.85
C LEU A 500 -24.33 -25.06 40.12
N ARG A 501 -25.00 -25.88 39.30
CA ARG A 501 -24.36 -26.86 38.40
C ARG A 501 -23.41 -26.17 37.40
N LEU A 502 -23.83 -25.05 36.83
CA LEU A 502 -22.98 -24.25 35.94
C LEU A 502 -21.81 -23.60 36.67
N LYS A 503 -22.03 -23.09 37.90
CA LYS A 503 -20.95 -22.56 38.74
C LYS A 503 -19.86 -23.60 39.00
N LYS A 504 -20.28 -24.84 39.28
CA LYS A 504 -19.34 -25.97 39.39
C LYS A 504 -18.62 -26.24 38.07
N TYR A 505 -19.33 -26.25 36.94
CA TYR A 505 -18.71 -26.43 35.63
C TYR A 505 -17.64 -25.37 35.34
N PHE A 506 -17.89 -24.08 35.61
CA PHE A 506 -16.87 -23.03 35.48
C PHE A 506 -15.65 -23.30 36.36
N SER A 507 -15.86 -23.75 37.60
CA SER A 507 -14.76 -24.12 38.51
C SER A 507 -13.94 -25.30 37.98
N ASP A 508 -14.58 -26.26 37.31
CA ASP A 508 -13.92 -27.39 36.68
C ASP A 508 -13.14 -26.96 35.43
N GLN A 509 -13.68 -26.06 34.60
CA GLN A 509 -12.99 -25.49 33.44
C GLN A 509 -11.77 -24.64 33.83
N ALA A 510 -11.88 -23.86 34.92
CA ALA A 510 -10.77 -23.05 35.43
C ALA A 510 -9.55 -23.90 35.82
N ARG A 511 -9.76 -25.16 36.21
CA ARG A 511 -8.67 -26.11 36.53
C ARG A 511 -7.99 -26.70 35.29
N ASN A 512 -8.67 -26.67 34.15
CA ASN A 512 -8.22 -27.29 32.90
C ASN A 512 -7.73 -26.26 31.85
N MET A 513 -7.80 -24.97 32.15
CA MET A 513 -7.41 -23.87 31.26
C MET A 513 -6.38 -22.95 31.93
N THR A 514 -5.60 -22.22 31.13
CA THR A 514 -4.83 -21.10 31.66
C THR A 514 -5.76 -19.95 32.06
N THR A 515 -5.37 -19.14 33.05
CA THR A 515 -6.18 -18.00 33.52
C THR A 515 -6.59 -17.05 32.39
N PRO A 516 -5.72 -16.65 31.43
CA PRO A 516 -6.14 -15.79 30.33
C PRO A 516 -7.17 -16.44 29.40
N GLN A 517 -7.03 -17.74 29.10
CA GLN A 517 -7.99 -18.47 28.27
C GLN A 517 -9.34 -18.59 28.97
N PHE A 518 -9.34 -18.92 30.26
CA PHE A 518 -10.55 -19.01 31.06
C PHE A 518 -11.29 -17.67 31.12
N LEU A 519 -10.59 -16.57 31.41
CA LEU A 519 -11.20 -15.24 31.48
C LEU A 519 -11.75 -14.77 30.13
N ALA A 520 -11.09 -15.11 29.01
CA ALA A 520 -11.55 -14.75 27.68
C ALA A 520 -12.87 -15.45 27.29
N VAL A 521 -13.07 -16.70 27.72
CA VAL A 521 -14.25 -17.50 27.35
C VAL A 521 -15.36 -17.40 28.39
N PHE A 522 -15.02 -17.54 29.68
CA PHE A 522 -15.97 -17.69 30.77
C PHE A 522 -16.05 -16.49 31.72
N GLY A 523 -15.05 -15.61 31.72
CA GLY A 523 -14.92 -14.51 32.68
C GLY A 523 -16.18 -13.67 32.87
N PRO A 524 -16.79 -13.13 31.80
CA PRO A 524 -18.01 -12.33 31.90
C PRO A 524 -19.21 -13.09 32.48
N TYR A 525 -19.31 -14.39 32.20
CA TYR A 525 -20.41 -15.23 32.67
C TYR A 525 -20.23 -15.62 34.14
N VAL A 526 -19.00 -15.92 34.55
CA VAL A 526 -18.65 -16.19 35.95
C VAL A 526 -18.95 -14.98 36.82
N ASP A 527 -18.48 -13.80 36.40
CA ASP A 527 -18.72 -12.54 37.11
C ASP A 527 -20.22 -12.25 37.24
N ARG A 528 -20.96 -12.36 36.12
CA ARG A 528 -22.43 -12.20 36.13
C ARG A 528 -23.13 -13.19 37.04
N LEU A 529 -22.72 -14.46 37.05
CA LEU A 529 -23.34 -15.48 37.88
C LEU A 529 -23.08 -15.21 39.38
N ASP A 530 -21.83 -14.93 39.74
CA ASP A 530 -21.39 -14.83 41.13
C ASP A 530 -21.66 -13.48 41.77
N ALA A 531 -21.49 -12.39 41.04
CA ALA A 531 -21.62 -11.04 41.57
C ALA A 531 -23.06 -10.50 41.48
N ASP A 532 -23.89 -11.05 40.59
CA ASP A 532 -25.14 -10.40 40.20
C ASP A 532 -26.37 -11.32 40.28
N VAL A 533 -26.32 -12.51 39.66
CA VAL A 533 -27.47 -13.44 39.64
C VAL A 533 -27.66 -14.15 40.97
N LEU A 534 -26.64 -14.87 41.47
CA LEU A 534 -26.77 -15.65 42.71
C LEU A 534 -27.06 -14.79 43.95
N PRO A 535 -26.41 -13.62 44.16
CA PRO A 535 -26.65 -12.79 45.35
C PRO A 535 -28.08 -12.24 45.47
N ARG A 536 -28.87 -12.25 44.39
CA ARG A 536 -30.27 -11.78 44.39
C ARG A 536 -31.27 -12.82 44.90
N PHE A 537 -30.86 -14.08 45.03
CA PHE A 537 -31.68 -15.10 45.66
C PHE A 537 -31.45 -15.11 47.18
N SER A 538 -32.48 -15.51 47.94
CA SER A 538 -32.34 -15.64 49.38
C SER A 538 -31.39 -16.78 49.75
N SER A 539 -30.62 -16.62 50.83
CA SER A 539 -29.70 -17.65 51.31
C SER A 539 -30.41 -18.98 51.63
N ALA A 540 -31.68 -18.92 52.02
CA ALA A 540 -32.52 -20.10 52.23
C ALA A 540 -32.76 -20.87 50.92
N ALA A 541 -33.07 -20.18 49.82
CA ALA A 541 -33.29 -20.81 48.52
C ALA A 541 -32.01 -21.42 47.95
N ILE A 542 -30.86 -20.73 48.10
CA ILE A 542 -29.56 -21.25 47.66
C ILE A 542 -29.19 -22.53 48.43
N ARG A 543 -29.42 -22.57 49.74
CA ARG A 543 -29.14 -23.75 50.56
C ARG A 543 -30.00 -24.95 50.14
N VAL A 544 -31.31 -24.74 49.97
CA VAL A 544 -32.23 -25.79 49.49
C VAL A 544 -31.78 -26.36 48.15
N ALA A 545 -31.37 -25.49 47.21
CA ALA A 545 -30.84 -25.94 45.93
C ALA A 545 -29.51 -26.71 46.11
N THR A 546 -28.62 -26.27 46.99
CA THR A 546 -27.31 -26.92 47.23
C THR A 546 -27.45 -28.35 47.76
N ASP A 547 -28.48 -28.62 48.58
CA ASP A 547 -28.75 -29.95 49.15
C ASP A 547 -29.33 -30.94 48.12
N THR A 548 -29.64 -30.48 46.89
CA THR A 548 -30.12 -31.31 45.79
C THR A 548 -28.91 -31.85 45.01
N ALA A 549 -28.68 -33.16 44.98
CA ALA A 549 -27.56 -33.74 44.25
C ALA A 549 -27.68 -33.49 42.73
N PHE A 550 -26.64 -32.92 42.11
CA PHE A 550 -26.63 -32.62 40.67
C PHE A 550 -25.81 -33.62 39.86
N ALA A 551 -26.37 -34.12 38.75
CA ALA A 551 -25.60 -34.85 37.74
C ALA A 551 -24.61 -33.90 37.00
N PRO A 552 -23.50 -34.39 36.43
CA PRO A 552 -22.62 -33.59 35.55
C PRO A 552 -23.39 -33.10 34.31
N LEU A 553 -23.07 -31.92 33.75
CA LEU A 553 -23.65 -31.42 32.48
C LEU A 553 -23.59 -32.52 31.41
N HIS A 554 -24.72 -32.84 30.78
CA HIS A 554 -24.79 -33.76 29.65
C HIS A 554 -24.02 -33.18 28.45
N PRO A 555 -23.58 -33.99 27.48
CA PRO A 555 -22.85 -33.52 26.29
C PRO A 555 -23.60 -32.42 25.51
N GLU A 556 -24.93 -32.50 25.44
CA GLU A 556 -25.81 -31.49 24.86
C GLU A 556 -25.92 -30.20 25.70
N GLU A 557 -25.57 -30.27 26.99
CA GLU A 557 -25.46 -29.15 27.93
C GLU A 557 -24.01 -28.65 28.08
N ALA A 558 -23.05 -29.35 27.47
CA ALA A 558 -21.63 -29.06 27.39
C ALA A 558 -21.28 -28.48 25.99
N PRO A 559 -20.11 -27.85 25.80
CA PRO A 559 -19.70 -27.33 24.49
C PRO A 559 -19.63 -28.39 23.38
#